data_AF-A0A535MU58-F1
#
_entry.id   AF-A0A535MU58-F1
#
_cell.length_a   1.000
_cell.length_b   1.000
_cell.length_c   1.000
_cell.angle_alpha   90.00
_cell.angle_beta   90.00
_cell.angle_gamma   90.00
#
_symmetry.space_group_name_H-M   'P 1'
#
loop_
_entity.id
_entity.type
_entity.pdbx_description
1 polymer ?
#
loop_
_entity_poly.entity_id
_entity_poly.type
_entity_poly.pdbx_seq_one_letter_code
_entity_poly.pdbx_strand_id
1 'polypeptide(L)' 'MSFLVRRGASITLEDGWPTEKDIGRVVLLPGGEAGILKSWWNADDRKEWRWQVEFYNQNRS' A
#
# COMPACT_ATOMS: atom_id res chain seq x y z
N MET A 1 0.26 10.44 -0.26
CA MET A 1 -0.35 9.11 -0.07
C MET A 1 -0.81 8.99 1.38
N SER A 2 -1.67 8.03 1.69
CA SER A 2 -2.19 7.85 3.05
C SER A 2 -2.21 6.36 3.41
N PHE A 3 -2.00 6.08 4.69
CA PHE A 3 -1.96 4.75 5.28
C PHE A 3 -3.14 4.56 6.22
N LEU A 4 -3.69 3.35 6.25
CA LEU A 4 -4.60 2.94 7.32
C LEU A 4 -3.79 2.22 8.40
N VAL A 5 -3.71 2.84 9.57
CA VAL A 5 -2.99 2.29 10.72
C VAL A 5 -4.02 1.75 11.72
N ARG A 6 -3.96 0.45 11.99
CA ARG A 6 -4.80 -0.17 13.01
C ARG A 6 -4.15 -0.02 14.38
N ARG A 7 -4.86 0.62 15.32
CA ARG A 7 -4.49 0.74 16.73
C ARG A 7 -5.57 0.08 17.58
N GLY A 8 -5.38 -1.21 17.89
CA GLY A 8 -6.37 -2.01 18.60
C GLY A 8 -7.69 -2.12 17.82
N ALA A 9 -8.74 -1.48 18.34
CA ALA A 9 -10.08 -1.44 17.74
C ALA A 9 -10.29 -0.25 16.80
N SER A 10 -9.36 0.70 16.72
CA SER A 10 -9.47 1.89 15.87
C SER A 10 -8.60 1.76 14.62
N ILE A 11 -9.08 2.35 13.52
CA ILE A 11 -8.29 2.54 12.30
C ILE A 11 -8.15 4.06 12.09
N THR A 12 -6.91 4.53 11.98
CA THR A 12 -6.59 5.94 11.68
C THR A 12 -6.03 6.06 10.28
N LEU A 13 -6.38 7.15 9.60
CA LEU A 13 -5.74 7.54 8.34
C LEU A 13 -4.55 8.44 8.68
N GLU A 14 -3.35 8.05 8.26
CA GLU A 14 -2.13 8.84 8.43
C GLU A 14 -1.52 9.16 7.05
N ASP A 15 -1.14 10.41 6.80
CA ASP A 15 -0.50 10.78 5.54
C ASP A 15 0.99 10.43 5.52
N GLY A 16 1.46 9.89 4.41
CA GLY A 16 2.87 9.60 4.21
C GLY A 16 3.19 8.92 2.89
N TRP A 17 4.44 8.50 2.75
CA TRP A 17 4.96 7.75 1.60
C TRP A 17 5.45 6.38 2.06
N PRO A 18 5.33 5.34 1.21
CA PRO A 18 5.87 4.03 1.54
C PRO A 18 7.34 4.12 1.91
N THR A 19 7.74 3.27 2.83
CA THR A 19 9.13 3.03 3.19
C THR A 19 9.52 1.64 2.74
N GLU A 20 10.80 1.29 2.85
CA GLU A 20 11.26 -0.08 2.58
C GLU A 20 10.53 -1.13 3.45
N LYS A 21 10.08 -0.74 4.65
CA LYS A 21 9.34 -1.60 5.59
C LYS A 21 7.93 -1.96 5.10
N ASP A 22 7.43 -1.28 4.07
CA ASP A 22 6.09 -1.48 3.53
C ASP A 22 6.08 -2.46 2.35
N ILE A 23 7.25 -2.86 1.84
CA ILE A 23 7.36 -3.93 0.85
C ILE A 23 6.83 -5.24 1.46
N GLY A 24 5.94 -5.92 0.73
CA GLY A 24 5.26 -7.13 1.17
C GLY A 24 3.97 -6.88 1.96
N ARG A 25 3.63 -5.62 2.29
CA ARG A 25 2.36 -5.29 2.94
C ARG A 25 1.21 -5.23 1.93
N VAL A 26 0.00 -5.41 2.45
CA VAL A 26 -1.24 -5.23 1.70
C VAL A 26 -1.50 -3.74 1.50
N VAL A 27 -1.76 -3.33 0.26
CA VAL A 27 -2.23 -2.00 -0.11
C VAL A 27 -3.66 -2.08 -0.63
N LEU A 28 -4.47 -1.07 -0.31
CA LEU A 28 -5.82 -0.90 -0.83
C LEU A 28 -5.80 0.16 -1.93
N LEU A 29 -6.30 -0.19 -3.11
CA LEU A 29 -6.43 0.75 -4.23
C LEU A 29 -7.79 1.46 -4.20
N PRO A 30 -7.94 2.61 -4.90
CA PRO A 30 -9.19 3.36 -4.93
C PRO A 30 -10.41 2.57 -5.44
N GLY A 31 -10.21 1.50 -6.23
CA GLY A 31 -11.29 0.61 -6.67
C GLY A 31 -11.73 -0.42 -5.62
N GLY A 32 -11.08 -0.45 -4.45
CA GLY A 32 -11.34 -1.39 -3.37
C GLY A 32 -10.52 -2.68 -3.44
N GLU A 33 -9.67 -2.83 -4.46
CA GLU A 33 -8.82 -4.01 -4.60
C GLU A 33 -7.68 -4.01 -3.57
N ALA A 34 -7.38 -5.20 -3.06
CA ALA A 34 -6.24 -5.44 -2.18
C ALA A 34 -5.13 -6.14 -2.98
N GLY A 35 -3.90 -5.62 -2.89
CA GLY A 35 -2.73 -6.22 -3.51
C GLY A 35 -1.49 -6.12 -2.62
N ILE A 36 -0.43 -6.84 -2.97
CA ILE A 36 0.84 -6.84 -2.24
C ILE A 36 1.80 -5.84 -2.87
N LEU A 37 2.33 -4.90 -2.09
CA LEU A 37 3.33 -3.95 -2.57
C LEU A 37 4.67 -4.66 -2.83
N LYS A 38 5.13 -4.70 -4.08
CA LYS A 38 6.40 -5.35 -4.46
C LYS A 38 7.55 -4.36 -4.55
N SER A 39 7.28 -3.18 -5.10
CA SER A 39 8.23 -2.08 -5.15
C SER A 39 7.50 -0.76 -5.23
N TRP A 40 8.17 0.31 -4.84
CA TRP A 40 7.69 1.66 -4.97
C TRP A 40 8.84 2.58 -5.35
N TRP A 41 8.48 3.68 -6.00
CA TRP A 41 9.37 4.78 -6.31
C TRP A 41 8.56 6.06 -6.28
N ASN A 42 9.18 7.15 -5.85
CA ASN A 42 8.68 8.51 -6.03
C ASN A 42 9.83 9.42 -6.45
N ALA A 43 9.51 10.45 -7.24
CA ALA A 43 10.46 11.52 -7.52
C ALA A 43 10.79 12.29 -6.23
N ASP A 44 11.97 12.91 -6.17
CA ASP A 44 12.40 13.72 -5.02
C ASP A 44 11.45 14.89 -4.75
N ASP A 45 10.84 15.43 -5.82
CA ASP A 45 9.83 16.49 -5.75
C ASP A 45 8.41 15.97 -5.41
N ARG A 46 8.25 14.65 -5.27
CA ARG A 46 7.03 13.92 -4.94
C ARG A 46 5.86 14.16 -5.91
N LYS A 47 6.12 14.65 -7.11
CA LYS A 47 5.08 14.86 -8.13
C LYS A 47 4.79 13.62 -8.97
N GLU A 48 5.74 12.68 -8.98
CA GLU A 48 5.62 11.42 -9.68
C GLU A 48 5.81 10.25 -8.73
N TRP A 49 5.06 9.18 -8.98
CA TRP A 49 5.16 7.95 -8.23
C TRP A 49 4.90 6.76 -9.14
N ARG A 50 5.54 5.64 -8.83
CA ARG A 50 5.34 4.36 -9.51
C ARG A 50 5.37 3.23 -8.50
N TRP A 51 4.26 2.50 -8.41
CA TRP A 51 4.16 1.33 -7.54
C TRP A 51 3.99 0.08 -8.40
N GLN A 52 4.63 -1.01 -8.00
CA GLN A 52 4.36 -2.33 -8.52
C GLN A 52 3.60 -3.11 -7.45
N VAL A 53 2.41 -3.57 -7.82
CA VAL A 53 1.51 -4.29 -6.94
C VAL A 53 1.20 -5.64 -7.55
N GLU A 54 1.25 -6.68 -6.74
CA GLU A 54 0.88 -8.03 -7.12
C GLU A 54 -0.52 -8.34 -6.62
N PHE A 55 -1.39 -8.77 -7.53
CA PHE A 55 -2.67 -9.39 -7.18
C PHE A 55 -2.48 -10.90 -7.24
N TYR A 56 -2.61 -11.53 -6.08
CA TYR A 56 -2.56 -12.97 -5.96
C TYR A 56 -3.81 -13.44 -5.24
N ASN A 57 -4.68 -14.13 -5.97
CA ASN A 57 -5.84 -14.80 -5.39
C ASN A 57 -5.62 -16.32 -5.52
N GLN A 58 -5.39 -16.99 -4.40
CA GLN A 58 -5.42 -18.45 -4.36
C GLN A 58 -6.82 -18.87 -3.88
N ASN A 59 -7.70 -19.21 -4.83
CA ASN A 59 -8.92 -19.95 -4.50
C ASN A 59 -8.50 -21.31 -3.95
N ARG A 60 -8.46 -21.46 -2.62
CA ARG A 60 -8.45 -22.78 -2.01
C ARG A 60 -9.88 -23.33 -2.12
N SER A 61 -10.02 -24.34 -2.98
CA SER A 61 -11.14 -25.28 -2.98
C SER A 61 -11.15 -26.09 -1.69
#